data_AF-A0A024VE75-F1
#
_entry.id   AF-A0A024VE75-F1
#
_cell.length_a   1.000
_cell.length_b   1.000
_cell.length_c   1.000
_cell.angle_alpha   90.00
_cell.angle_beta   90.00
_cell.angle_gamma   90.00
#
_symmetry.space_group_name_H-M   'P 1'
#
loop_
_entity.id
_entity.type
_entity.pdbx_description
1 polymer ?
#
loop_
_entity_poly.entity_id
_entity_poly.type
_entity_poly.pdbx_seq_one_letter_code
_entity_poly.pdbx_strand_id
1 'polypeptide(L)'
;KKIQLFVLEHSHYPDIHVIARLLCVILYSRRFFPYYAFNILAGVDENNKGVLYNYDSVGSYCEATHSCVGSGSQLILPILDNRVEQKNQLIKNTNFNLGDDINFVKDAITSATERDIYTGDKTLIYVIDKMGINVNTLDLKQD
;
A
#
# COMPACT_ATOMS: atom_id res chain seq x y z
N LYS A 1 7.60 -11.93 15.03
CA LYS A 1 8.77 -12.76 15.41
C LYS A 1 10.09 -12.25 14.84
N LYS A 2 10.32 -12.18 13.50
CA LYS A 2 11.61 -11.69 12.96
C LYS A 2 11.96 -10.24 13.33
N ILE A 3 10.98 -9.32 13.27
CA ILE A 3 11.18 -7.92 13.70
C ILE A 3 11.46 -7.84 15.21
N GLN A 4 10.73 -8.58 16.02
CA GLN A 4 10.97 -8.63 17.48
C GLN A 4 12.37 -9.16 17.82
N LEU A 5 12.84 -10.18 17.08
CA LEU A 5 14.20 -10.69 17.23
C LEU A 5 15.24 -9.62 16.84
N PHE A 6 15.02 -8.93 15.73
CA PHE A 6 15.90 -7.82 15.32
C PHE A 6 16.00 -6.75 16.40
N VAL A 7 14.87 -6.34 16.98
CA VAL A 7 14.82 -5.35 18.07
C VAL A 7 15.54 -5.86 19.31
N LEU A 8 15.43 -7.15 19.64
CA LEU A 8 16.14 -7.74 20.77
C LEU A 8 17.67 -7.74 20.56
N GLU A 9 18.13 -8.00 19.34
CA GLU A 9 19.56 -8.06 19.00
C GLU A 9 20.20 -6.68 18.85
N HIS A 10 19.50 -5.73 18.21
CA HIS A 10 20.05 -4.43 17.82
C HIS A 10 19.56 -3.28 18.71
N SER A 11 18.63 -3.53 19.64
CA SER A 11 18.05 -2.54 20.56
C SER A 11 17.35 -1.35 19.91
N HIS A 12 17.08 -1.39 18.60
CA HIS A 12 16.32 -0.38 17.87
C HIS A 12 15.36 -1.02 16.85
N TYR A 13 14.38 -0.26 16.39
CA TYR A 13 13.47 -0.72 15.34
C TYR A 13 14.14 -0.66 13.96
N PRO A 14 13.93 -1.67 13.10
CA PRO A 14 14.50 -1.66 11.77
C PRO A 14 13.86 -0.58 10.93
N ASP A 15 14.68 0.06 10.11
CA ASP A 15 14.23 1.00 9.10
C ASP A 15 13.41 0.28 8.00
N ILE A 16 12.53 1.02 7.33
CA ILE A 16 11.61 0.49 6.32
C ILE A 16 12.35 -0.17 5.15
N HIS A 17 13.50 0.36 4.75
CA HIS A 17 14.36 -0.23 3.72
C HIS A 17 14.85 -1.62 4.13
N VAL A 18 15.18 -1.80 5.41
CA VAL A 18 15.61 -3.10 5.97
C VAL A 18 14.44 -4.08 6.01
N ILE A 19 13.26 -3.62 6.43
CA ILE A 19 12.04 -4.45 6.41
C ILE A 19 11.72 -4.86 4.97
N ALA A 20 11.91 -3.96 4.00
CA ALA A 20 11.64 -4.23 2.61
C ALA A 20 12.51 -5.37 2.06
N ARG A 21 13.81 -5.32 2.38
CA ARG A 21 14.77 -6.37 2.03
C ARG A 21 14.48 -7.69 2.76
N LEU A 22 14.11 -7.62 4.03
CA LEU A 22 13.74 -8.80 4.81
C LEU A 22 12.54 -9.53 4.18
N LEU A 23 11.52 -8.80 3.74
CA LEU A 23 10.33 -9.36 3.12
C LEU A 23 10.65 -10.06 1.79
N CYS A 24 11.53 -9.45 0.97
CA CYS A 24 12.08 -10.05 -0.24
C CYS A 24 12.73 -11.42 0.05
N VAL A 25 13.61 -11.49 1.07
CA VAL A 25 14.28 -12.75 1.46
C VAL A 25 13.29 -13.78 1.97
N ILE A 26 12.26 -13.37 2.73
CA ILE A 26 11.23 -14.28 3.24
C ILE A 26 10.44 -14.91 2.07
N LEU A 27 9.96 -14.10 1.13
CA LEU A 27 9.22 -14.60 -0.03
C LEU A 27 10.09 -15.51 -0.89
N TYR A 28 11.35 -15.10 -1.14
CA TYR A 28 12.28 -15.87 -1.96
C TYR A 28 12.73 -17.19 -1.30
N SER A 29 12.79 -17.25 0.04
CA SER A 29 13.15 -18.49 0.76
C SER A 29 12.24 -19.68 0.43
N ARG A 30 11.04 -19.40 -0.09
CA ARG A 30 10.03 -20.36 -0.48
C ARG A 30 9.84 -20.41 -2.01
N ARG A 31 10.87 -20.10 -2.79
CA ARG A 31 10.82 -20.06 -4.28
C ARG A 31 10.15 -21.27 -4.94
N PHE A 32 10.40 -22.48 -4.42
CA PHE A 32 9.88 -23.75 -4.96
C PHE A 32 8.49 -24.14 -4.45
N PHE A 33 8.00 -23.45 -3.42
CA PHE A 33 6.63 -23.56 -2.94
C PHE A 33 6.19 -22.19 -2.42
N PRO A 34 5.90 -21.24 -3.34
CA PRO A 34 5.79 -19.83 -3.01
C PRO A 34 4.56 -19.52 -2.18
N TYR A 35 4.63 -18.43 -1.41
CA TYR A 35 3.45 -17.87 -0.78
C TYR A 35 2.56 -17.26 -1.86
N TYR A 36 1.32 -17.71 -1.94
CA TYR A 36 0.32 -17.05 -2.78
C TYR A 36 -0.18 -15.79 -2.07
N ALA A 37 0.68 -14.77 -2.05
CA ALA A 37 0.45 -13.49 -1.39
C ALA A 37 1.07 -12.37 -2.21
N PHE A 38 0.28 -11.33 -2.46
CA PHE A 38 0.71 -10.08 -3.08
C PHE A 38 0.80 -9.04 -1.99
N ASN A 39 2.00 -8.57 -1.69
CA ASN A 39 2.25 -7.70 -0.54
C ASN A 39 2.59 -6.29 -1.02
N ILE A 40 2.11 -5.31 -0.27
CA ILE A 40 2.56 -3.92 -0.36
C ILE A 40 3.13 -3.57 1.00
N LEU A 41 4.32 -2.98 1.02
CA LEU A 41 4.92 -2.40 2.22
C LEU A 41 4.89 -0.88 2.08
N ALA A 42 4.18 -0.21 2.98
CA ALA A 42 4.09 1.24 3.05
C ALA A 42 4.59 1.74 4.41
N GLY A 43 5.20 2.91 4.42
CA GLY A 43 5.56 3.59 5.65
C GLY A 43 6.35 4.86 5.39
N VAL A 44 7.02 5.34 6.43
CA VAL A 44 7.75 6.60 6.42
C VAL A 44 9.22 6.31 6.70
N ASP A 45 10.08 6.84 5.84
CA ASP A 45 11.54 6.77 5.97
C ASP A 45 12.05 7.76 7.05
N GLU A 46 13.32 7.61 7.47
CA GLU A 46 13.97 8.50 8.45
C GLU A 46 13.92 9.98 8.03
N ASN A 47 13.89 10.22 6.71
CA ASN A 47 13.77 11.55 6.11
C ASN A 47 12.34 12.12 6.10
N ASN A 48 11.38 11.49 6.80
CA ASN A 48 9.95 11.81 6.78
C ASN A 48 9.32 11.75 5.38
N LYS A 49 9.90 10.96 4.48
CA LYS A 49 9.35 10.72 3.15
C LYS A 49 8.51 9.44 3.19
N GLY A 50 7.29 9.49 2.66
CA GLY A 50 6.49 8.29 2.42
C GLY A 50 7.17 7.40 1.38
N VAL A 51 7.36 6.13 1.70
CA VAL A 51 7.91 5.12 0.79
C VAL A 51 6.96 3.94 0.68
N LEU A 52 6.91 3.38 -0.53
CA LEU A 52 6.02 2.30 -0.89
C LEU A 52 6.77 1.28 -1.73
N TYR A 53 6.74 0.02 -1.31
CA TYR A 53 7.31 -1.11 -2.02
C TYR A 53 6.20 -2.08 -2.42
N ASN A 54 6.15 -2.39 -3.71
CA ASN A 54 5.27 -3.43 -4.23
C ASN A 54 6.06 -4.73 -4.42
N TYR A 55 5.47 -5.87 -4.07
CA TYR A 55 6.10 -7.19 -4.15
C TYR A 55 5.35 -8.12 -5.11
N ASP A 56 6.13 -8.88 -5.87
CA ASP A 56 5.65 -10.10 -6.51
C ASP A 56 5.63 -11.27 -5.53
N SER A 57 4.83 -12.28 -5.83
CA SER A 57 4.68 -13.58 -5.17
C SER A 57 6.01 -14.29 -4.85
N VAL A 58 7.06 -14.02 -5.62
CA VAL A 58 8.40 -14.62 -5.46
C VAL A 58 9.35 -13.74 -4.62
N GLY A 59 8.98 -12.50 -4.34
CA GLY A 59 9.76 -11.57 -3.52
C GLY A 59 10.57 -10.53 -4.28
N SER A 60 10.43 -10.44 -5.61
CA SER A 60 10.92 -9.27 -6.34
C SER A 60 10.13 -8.04 -5.90
N TYR A 61 10.80 -6.91 -5.67
CA TYR A 61 10.15 -5.69 -5.22
C TYR A 61 10.70 -4.45 -5.92
N CYS A 62 9.84 -3.43 -6.04
CA CYS A 62 10.19 -2.14 -6.61
C CYS A 62 9.56 -1.02 -5.77
N GLU A 63 10.26 0.10 -5.66
CA GLU A 63 9.69 1.34 -5.12
C GLU A 63 8.66 1.89 -6.12
N ALA A 64 7.49 2.27 -5.63
CA ALA A 64 6.41 2.82 -6.44
C ALA A 64 5.85 4.09 -5.79
N THR A 65 5.22 4.98 -6.57
CA THR A 65 4.53 6.16 -6.03
C THR A 65 3.16 5.80 -5.46
N HIS A 66 2.48 4.86 -6.11
CA HIS A 66 1.20 4.30 -5.72
C HIS A 66 1.14 2.85 -6.20
N SER A 67 0.35 2.03 -5.53
CA SER A 67 0.22 0.62 -5.88
C SER A 67 -1.10 0.08 -5.35
N CYS A 68 -1.64 -0.93 -6.02
CA CYS A 68 -2.83 -1.64 -5.62
C CYS A 68 -2.64 -3.13 -5.94
N VAL A 69 -3.04 -3.98 -5.00
CA VAL A 69 -2.99 -5.44 -5.12
C VAL A 69 -4.34 -6.02 -4.72
N GLY A 70 -4.66 -7.20 -5.25
CA GLY A 70 -5.95 -7.86 -5.04
C GLY A 70 -6.83 -7.85 -6.29
N SER A 71 -8.07 -8.32 -6.15
CA SER A 71 -9.03 -8.50 -7.24
C SER A 71 -9.41 -7.17 -7.92
N GLY A 72 -9.72 -6.14 -7.14
CA GLY A 72 -10.09 -4.80 -7.63
C GLY A 72 -8.94 -3.96 -8.17
N SER A 73 -7.70 -4.46 -8.18
CA SER A 73 -6.51 -3.69 -8.57
C SER A 73 -6.58 -3.12 -9.99
N GLN A 74 -7.13 -3.88 -10.93
CA GLN A 74 -7.28 -3.47 -12.33
C GLN A 74 -8.24 -2.28 -12.51
N LEU A 75 -9.20 -2.10 -11.60
CA LEU A 75 -10.14 -1.00 -11.62
C LEU A 75 -9.56 0.26 -10.96
N ILE A 76 -8.79 0.07 -9.89
CA ILE A 76 -8.28 1.16 -9.06
C ILE A 76 -7.01 1.78 -9.66
N LEU A 77 -6.09 0.97 -10.21
CA LEU A 77 -4.81 1.47 -10.73
C LEU A 77 -4.97 2.61 -11.75
N PRO A 78 -5.84 2.53 -12.79
CA PRO A 78 -6.01 3.62 -13.74
C PRO A 78 -6.55 4.91 -13.11
N ILE A 79 -7.38 4.78 -12.07
CA ILE A 79 -7.93 5.91 -11.32
C ILE A 79 -6.79 6.60 -10.53
N LEU A 80 -5.93 5.81 -9.89
CA LEU A 80 -4.75 6.32 -9.18
C LEU A 80 -3.73 6.95 -10.14
N ASP A 81 -3.43 6.30 -11.27
CA ASP A 81 -2.53 6.83 -12.31
C ASP A 81 -3.00 8.21 -12.79
N ASN A 82 -4.31 8.36 -12.98
CA ASN A 82 -4.91 9.61 -13.42
C ASN A 82 -4.73 10.73 -12.38
N ARG A 83 -4.90 10.42 -11.09
CA ARG A 83 -4.78 11.41 -10.01
C ARG A 83 -3.33 11.73 -9.65
N VAL A 84 -2.46 10.72 -9.57
CA VAL A 84 -1.10 10.83 -9.04
C VAL A 84 -0.10 11.16 -10.15
N GLU A 85 -0.05 10.38 -11.22
CA GLU A 85 0.96 10.55 -12.27
C GLU A 85 0.54 11.54 -13.36
N GLN A 86 -0.77 11.65 -13.62
CA GLN A 86 -1.35 12.63 -14.55
C GLN A 86 -0.73 12.59 -15.96
N LYS A 87 -0.23 11.43 -16.39
CA LYS A 87 0.45 11.25 -17.70
C LYS A 87 -0.42 11.64 -18.89
N ASN A 88 -1.73 11.43 -18.76
CA ASN A 88 -2.71 11.67 -19.81
C ASN A 88 -3.41 13.05 -19.69
N GLN A 89 -2.98 13.92 -18.77
CA GLN A 89 -3.59 15.23 -18.55
C GLN A 89 -2.70 16.35 -19.09
N LEU A 90 -3.30 17.31 -19.79
CA LEU A 90 -2.60 18.50 -20.32
C LEU A 90 -2.25 19.49 -19.21
N ILE A 91 -3.12 19.63 -18.22
CA ILE A 91 -2.94 20.50 -17.07
C ILE A 91 -2.68 19.60 -15.87
N LYS A 92 -1.49 19.73 -15.28
CA LYS A 92 -1.11 18.97 -14.08
C LYS A 92 -1.48 19.76 -12.83
N ASN A 93 -2.13 19.09 -11.88
CA ASN A 93 -2.45 19.64 -10.58
C ASN A 93 -1.94 18.71 -9.48
N THR A 94 -0.78 19.04 -8.94
CA THR A 94 -0.09 18.27 -7.90
C THR A 94 -0.40 18.77 -6.49
N ASN A 95 -1.50 19.50 -6.30
CA ASN A 95 -1.93 19.90 -4.97
C ASN A 95 -2.61 18.71 -4.28
N PHE A 96 -1.86 18.06 -3.41
CA PHE A 96 -2.33 16.99 -2.53
C PHE A 96 -2.77 17.61 -1.21
N ASN A 97 -3.97 17.23 -0.78
CA ASN A 97 -4.55 17.64 0.48
C ASN A 97 -5.10 16.38 1.12
N LEU A 98 -4.63 16.07 2.34
CA LEU A 98 -4.96 14.84 3.04
C LEU A 98 -6.47 14.57 3.07
N GLY A 99 -7.29 15.58 3.33
CA GLY A 99 -8.75 15.41 3.39
C GLY A 99 -9.36 15.02 2.03
N ASP A 100 -8.95 15.72 0.97
CA ASP A 100 -9.44 15.48 -0.39
C ASP A 100 -8.94 14.13 -0.93
N ASP A 101 -7.68 13.77 -0.61
CA ASP A 101 -7.07 12.52 -1.04
C ASP A 101 -7.69 11.31 -0.31
N ILE A 102 -8.07 11.44 0.96
CA ILE A 102 -8.85 10.41 1.67
C ILE A 102 -10.22 10.21 1.02
N ASN A 103 -10.91 11.30 0.67
CA ASN A 103 -12.21 11.20 -0.01
C ASN A 103 -12.07 10.56 -1.39
N PHE A 104 -11.04 10.93 -2.15
CA PHE A 104 -10.72 10.29 -3.42
C PHE A 104 -10.48 8.78 -3.29
N VAL A 105 -9.75 8.33 -2.26
CA VAL A 105 -9.54 6.89 -2.00
C VAL A 105 -10.87 6.20 -1.66
N LYS A 106 -11.74 6.83 -0.85
CA LYS A 106 -13.07 6.29 -0.55
C LYS A 106 -13.91 6.13 -1.82
N ASP A 107 -13.89 7.13 -2.70
CA ASP A 107 -14.62 7.11 -3.96
C ASP A 107 -14.09 6.03 -4.91
N ALA A 108 -12.77 5.88 -5.01
CA ALA A 108 -12.13 4.85 -5.82
C ALA A 108 -12.50 3.44 -5.35
N ILE A 109 -12.47 3.19 -4.03
CA ILE A 109 -12.85 1.89 -3.46
C ILE A 109 -14.35 1.62 -3.60
N THR A 110 -15.20 2.63 -3.39
CA THR A 110 -16.64 2.50 -3.60
C THR A 110 -16.94 2.15 -5.06
N SER A 111 -16.25 2.79 -6.00
CA SER A 111 -16.38 2.49 -7.44
C SER A 111 -15.95 1.07 -7.80
N ALA A 112 -14.87 0.57 -7.16
CA ALA A 112 -14.41 -0.80 -7.34
C ALA A 112 -15.39 -1.82 -6.75
N THR A 113 -15.97 -1.52 -5.59
CA THR A 113 -16.95 -2.38 -4.88
C THR A 113 -18.19 -2.65 -5.73
N GLU A 114 -18.66 -1.67 -6.51
CA GLU A 114 -19.84 -1.86 -7.37
C GLU A 114 -19.59 -2.77 -8.58
N ARG A 115 -18.32 -3.10 -8.88
CA ARG A 115 -17.93 -3.87 -10.08
C ARG A 115 -17.20 -5.16 -9.77
N ASP A 116 -16.45 -5.22 -8.68
CA ASP A 116 -15.72 -6.40 -8.24
C ASP A 116 -16.48 -7.13 -7.15
N ILE A 117 -16.93 -8.36 -7.43
CA ILE A 117 -17.71 -9.20 -6.52
C ILE A 117 -16.93 -9.66 -5.27
N TYR A 118 -15.60 -9.57 -5.30
CA TYR A 118 -14.73 -10.01 -4.20
C TYR A 118 -14.36 -8.88 -3.22
N THR A 119 -14.70 -7.63 -3.55
CA THR A 119 -14.38 -6.45 -2.73
C THR A 119 -15.66 -5.89 -2.12
N GLY A 120 -15.75 -5.79 -0.78
CA GLY A 120 -16.96 -5.33 -0.09
C GLY A 120 -16.83 -5.19 1.42
N ASP A 121 -17.98 -5.14 2.10
CA ASP A 121 -18.17 -5.05 3.56
C ASP A 121 -17.67 -3.76 4.21
N LYS A 122 -16.35 -3.64 4.43
CA LYS A 122 -15.72 -2.54 5.14
C LYS A 122 -14.32 -2.29 4.62
N THR A 123 -13.97 -1.02 4.50
CA THR A 123 -12.61 -0.57 4.19
C THR A 123 -11.98 0.11 5.39
N LEU A 124 -10.75 -0.29 5.70
CA LEU A 124 -9.89 0.36 6.68
C LEU A 124 -8.86 1.21 5.95
N ILE A 125 -8.80 2.48 6.30
CA ILE A 125 -7.88 3.46 5.74
C ILE A 125 -6.90 3.85 6.84
N TYR A 126 -5.64 3.46 6.67
CA TYR A 126 -4.55 3.81 7.57
C TYR A 126 -3.82 5.03 7.04
N VAL A 127 -3.80 6.10 7.81
CA VAL A 127 -3.01 7.31 7.55
C VAL A 127 -1.80 7.28 8.47
N ILE A 128 -0.60 7.23 7.89
CA ILE A 128 0.65 7.11 8.63
C ILE A 128 1.37 8.46 8.57
N ASP A 129 1.44 9.13 9.71
CA ASP A 129 2.13 10.41 9.88
C ASP A 129 3.23 10.31 10.94
N LYS A 130 4.07 11.34 11.04
CA LYS A 130 5.07 11.48 12.13
C LYS A 130 4.45 11.40 13.54
N MET A 131 3.17 11.75 13.68
CA MET A 131 2.47 11.78 14.96
C MET A 131 1.92 10.39 15.35
N GLY A 132 1.86 9.46 14.40
CA GLY A 132 1.31 8.13 14.61
C GLY A 132 0.44 7.65 13.45
N ILE A 133 -0.37 6.64 13.74
CA ILE A 133 -1.23 5.98 12.75
C ILE A 133 -2.69 6.31 13.09
N ASN A 134 -3.37 6.98 12.17
CA ASN A 134 -4.81 7.25 12.26
C ASN A 134 -5.57 6.23 11.42
N VAL A 135 -6.64 5.65 11.98
CA VAL A 135 -7.44 4.63 11.32
C VAL A 135 -8.83 5.20 11.05
N ASN A 136 -9.20 5.29 9.78
CA ASN A 136 -10.54 5.62 9.34
C ASN A 136 -11.23 4.36 8.83
N THR A 137 -12.52 4.22 9.13
CA THR A 137 -13.33 3.11 8.62
C THR A 137 -14.37 3.65 7.65
N LEU A 138 -14.60 2.94 6.56
CA LEU A 138 -15.67 3.19 5.60
C LEU A 138 -16.48 1.91 5.48
N ASP A 139 -17.79 2.00 5.71
CA ASP A 139 -18.69 0.89 5.41
C ASP A 139 -18.98 0.87 3.91
N LEU A 140 -18.85 -0.32 3.31
CA LEU A 140 -19.11 -0.57 1.90
C LEU A 140 -20.44 -1.33 1.74
N LYS A 141 -20.78 -1.63 0.49
CA LYS A 141 -21.90 -2.50 0.13
C LYS A 141 -21.76 -3.88 0.79
N GLN A 142 -22.87 -4.42 1.27
CA GLN A 142 -22.97 -5.69 2.03
C GLN A 142 -23.89 -6.71 1.33
N ASP A 143 -23.96 -6.63 -0.01
CA ASP A 143 -24.87 -7.45 -0.85
C ASP A 143 -24.75 -8.97 -0.61
#